data_AF-A0A9X2C0E8-F1
#
_entry.id   AF-A0A9X2C0E8-F1
#
_cell.length_a   1.000
_cell.length_b   1.000
_cell.length_c   1.000
_cell.angle_alpha   90.00
_cell.angle_beta   90.00
_cell.angle_gamma   90.00
#
_symmetry.space_group_name_H-M   'P 1'
#
loop_
_entity.id
_entity.type
_entity.pdbx_description
1 polymer ?
#
loop_
_entity_poly.entity_id
_entity_poly.type
_entity_poly.pdbx_seq_one_letter_code
_entity_poly.pdbx_strand_id
1 'polypeptide(L)' 'MQQIVLDARVEEISTELARRGIGATARVHVVVEVLDAGDLPMAVIAQQGRALDWLADEPELYTDADLVERAG' A
#
# COMPACT_ATOMS: atom_id res chain seq x y z
N MET A 1 22.69 -1.41 11.64
CA MET A 1 21.68 -0.34 11.61
C MET A 1 20.79 -0.50 12.83
N GLN A 2 20.52 0.58 13.56
CA GLN A 2 19.55 0.55 14.64
C GLN A 2 18.15 0.77 14.03
N GLN A 3 17.22 -0.13 14.33
CA GLN A 3 15.83 -0.02 13.90
C GLN A 3 15.02 0.54 15.07
N ILE A 4 14.30 1.62 14.82
CA ILE A 4 13.41 2.26 15.79
C ILE A 4 12.00 2.05 15.27
N VAL A 5 11.20 1.25 15.99
CA VAL A 5 9.76 1.09 15.69
C VAL A 5 9.01 2.24 16.36
N LEU A 6 8.13 2.85 15.59
CA LEU A 6 7.39 4.05 15.98
C LEU A 6 5.94 3.86 15.54
N ASP A 7 5.06 3.79 16.52
CA ASP A 7 3.61 3.78 16.34
C ASP A 7 3.12 5.19 16.67
N ALA A 8 2.76 5.95 15.64
CA ALA A 8 2.28 7.32 15.75
C ALA A 8 1.42 7.65 14.54
N ARG A 9 0.57 8.68 14.67
CA ARG A 9 -0.13 9.20 13.50
C ARG A 9 0.86 9.80 12.50
N VAL A 10 0.50 9.79 11.22
CA VAL A 10 1.37 10.28 10.14
C VAL A 10 1.78 11.74 10.38
N GLU A 11 0.85 12.58 10.85
CA GLU A 11 1.10 13.98 11.16
C GLU A 11 2.05 14.19 12.37
N GLU A 12 2.22 13.18 13.22
CA GLU A 12 3.04 13.25 14.43
C GLU A 12 4.49 12.76 14.21
N ILE A 13 4.78 12.08 13.08
CA ILE A 13 6.06 11.43 12.80
C ILE A 13 7.25 12.39 12.96
N SER A 14 7.15 13.60 12.41
CA SER A 14 8.23 14.60 12.48
C SER A 14 8.55 15.00 13.92
N THR A 15 7.51 15.17 14.75
CA THR A 15 7.63 15.52 16.17
C THR A 15 8.27 14.38 16.97
N GLU A 16 7.86 13.14 16.68
CA GLU A 16 8.38 11.97 17.40
C GLU A 16 9.82 11.64 17.02
N LEU A 17 10.22 11.85 15.75
CA LEU A 17 11.63 11.75 15.34
C LEU A 17 12.50 12.79 16.06
N ALA A 18 12.02 14.04 16.16
CA ALA A 18 12.72 15.10 16.89
C ALA A 18 12.86 14.78 18.39
N ARG A 19 11.80 14.26 19.03
CA ARG A 19 11.81 13.82 20.44
C ARG A 19 12.88 12.76 20.72
N ARG A 20 13.19 11.92 19.73
CA ARG A 20 14.23 10.88 19.80
C ARG A 20 15.62 11.38 19.41
N GLY A 21 15.79 12.68 19.19
CA GLY A 21 17.07 13.31 18.87
C GLY A 21 17.51 13.14 17.41
N ILE A 22 16.61 12.71 16.52
CA ILE A 22 16.91 12.61 15.09
C ILE A 22 16.72 14.00 14.48
N GLY A 23 17.83 14.58 14.00
CA GLY A 23 17.83 15.92 13.41
C GLY A 23 17.03 16.02 12.11
N ALA A 24 16.50 17.20 11.84
CA ALA A 24 15.63 17.46 10.67
C ALA A 24 16.30 17.20 9.30
N THR A 25 17.63 17.14 9.26
CA THR A 25 18.41 16.87 8.04
C THR A 25 18.99 15.46 7.98
N ALA A 26 18.69 14.61 8.96
CA ALA A 26 19.18 13.25 8.99
C ALA A 26 18.54 12.42 7.86
N ARG A 27 19.35 11.64 7.15
CA ARG A 27 18.84 10.66 6.18
C ARG A 27 18.32 9.43 6.94
N VAL A 28 17.05 9.12 6.77
CA VAL A 28 16.38 7.98 7.40
C VAL A 28 15.96 6.94 6.35
N HIS A 29 15.97 5.66 6.73
CA HIS A 29 15.31 4.59 6.01
C HIS A 29 14.01 4.27 6.76
N VAL A 30 12.88 4.32 6.06
CA VAL A 30 11.54 4.24 6.68
C VAL A 30 10.80 3.03 6.14
N VAL A 31 10.22 2.25 7.04
CA VAL A 31 9.23 1.21 6.75
C VAL A 31 7.91 1.68 7.34
N VAL A 32 6.84 1.73 6.53
CA VAL A 32 5.52 2.23 6.95
C VAL A 32 4.54 1.07 6.97
N GLU A 33 3.94 0.82 8.14
CA GLU A 33 2.82 -0.10 8.33
C GLU A 33 1.62 0.73 8.78
N VAL A 34 0.51 0.69 8.03
CA VAL A 34 -0.70 1.43 8.37
C VAL A 34 -1.66 0.50 9.09
N LEU A 35 -1.79 0.68 10.39
CA LEU A 35 -2.78 -0.03 11.21
C LEU A 35 -4.17 0.55 10.89
N ASP A 36 -5.15 -0.29 10.59
CA ASP A 36 -6.50 0.12 10.17
C ASP A 36 -6.57 0.91 8.85
N ALA A 37 -5.64 0.68 7.92
CA ALA A 37 -5.90 0.96 6.50
C ALA A 37 -6.99 -0.01 6.03
N GLY A 38 -8.26 0.27 6.38
CA GLY A 38 -9.40 -0.61 6.16
C GLY A 38 -9.29 -1.27 4.79
N ASP A 39 -9.49 -2.59 4.76
CA ASP A 39 -9.12 -3.48 3.66
C ASP A 39 -9.08 -2.74 2.33
N LEU A 40 -7.87 -2.44 1.86
CA LEU A 40 -7.71 -1.92 0.51
C LEU A 40 -8.42 -2.91 -0.41
N PRO A 41 -9.41 -2.48 -1.21
CA PRO A 41 -10.12 -3.40 -2.08
C PRO A 41 -9.09 -4.20 -2.86
N MET A 42 -9.23 -5.52 -2.93
CA MET A 42 -8.22 -6.40 -3.52
C MET A 42 -7.81 -5.97 -4.94
N ALA A 43 -8.74 -5.32 -5.67
CA ALA A 43 -8.49 -4.67 -6.96
C ALA A 43 -7.40 -3.59 -6.92
N VAL A 44 -7.33 -2.76 -5.87
CA VAL A 44 -6.32 -1.72 -5.70
C VAL A 44 -4.95 -2.33 -5.43
N ILE A 45 -4.89 -3.36 -4.58
CA ILE A 45 -3.65 -4.11 -4.31
C ILE A 45 -3.16 -4.80 -5.60
N ALA A 46 -4.05 -5.46 -6.34
CA ALA A 46 -3.72 -6.11 -7.61
C ALA A 46 -3.22 -5.10 -8.65
N GLN A 47 -3.85 -3.93 -8.75
CA GLN A 47 -3.46 -2.88 -9.68
C GLN A 47 -2.10 -2.26 -9.31
N GLN A 48 -1.85 -1.94 -8.04
CA GLN A 48 -0.57 -1.39 -7.58
C GLN A 48 0.56 -2.41 -7.70
N GLY A 49 0.27 -3.69 -7.46
CA GLY A 49 1.20 -4.80 -7.63
C GLY A 49 1.45 -5.20 -9.09
N ARG A 50 0.85 -4.50 -10.07
CA ARG A 50 0.93 -4.84 -11.50
C ARG A 50 0.44 -6.26 -11.81
N ALA A 51 -0.39 -6.82 -10.92
CA ALA A 51 -0.92 -8.17 -11.05
C ALA A 51 -1.95 -8.30 -12.18
N LEU A 52 -2.32 -7.19 -12.83
CA LEU A 52 -3.22 -7.13 -13.98
C LEU A 52 -2.47 -6.85 -15.30
N ASP A 53 -1.15 -6.70 -15.28
CA ASP A 53 -0.40 -6.38 -16.49
C ASP A 53 -0.50 -7.47 -17.56
N TRP A 54 -0.67 -8.73 -17.16
CA TRP A 54 -0.88 -9.85 -18.08
C TRP A 54 -2.20 -9.74 -18.86
N LEU A 55 -3.21 -9.01 -18.35
CA LEU A 55 -4.45 -8.74 -19.11
C LEU A 55 -4.20 -7.77 -20.28
N ALA A 56 -3.15 -6.95 -20.20
CA ALA A 56 -2.76 -6.09 -21.31
C ALA A 56 -2.08 -6.89 -22.44
N ASP A 57 -1.43 -8.00 -22.08
CA ASP A 57 -0.74 -8.88 -23.04
C ASP A 57 -1.72 -9.88 -23.71
N GLU A 58 -2.76 -10.33 -22.99
CA GLU A 58 -3.79 -11.25 -23.51
C GLU A 58 -5.22 -10.78 -23.18
N PRO A 59 -5.74 -9.75 -23.87
CA PRO A 59 -7.05 -9.16 -23.58
C PRO A 59 -8.25 -10.05 -23.96
N GLU A 60 -8.01 -11.20 -24.59
CA GLU A 60 -9.07 -12.08 -25.13
C GLU A 60 -9.54 -13.15 -24.13
N LEU A 61 -8.93 -13.24 -22.94
CA LEU A 61 -9.20 -14.32 -21.97
C LEU A 61 -10.56 -14.23 -21.28
N TYR A 62 -11.16 -13.04 -21.24
CA TYR A 62 -12.52 -12.83 -20.75
C TYR A 62 -13.26 -11.91 -21.71
N THR A 63 -14.35 -12.41 -22.26
CA THR A 63 -15.25 -11.64 -23.11
C THR A 63 -16.43 -11.12 -22.28
N ASP A 64 -17.14 -10.10 -22.77
CA ASP A 64 -18.37 -9.62 -22.11
C ASP A 64 -19.43 -10.73 -21.93
N ALA A 65 -19.31 -11.84 -22.68
CA ALA A 65 -20.15 -13.03 -22.53
C ALA A 65 -19.83 -13.85 -21.27
N ASP A 66 -18.67 -13.68 -20.66
CA ASP A 66 -18.28 -14.34 -19.41
C ASP A 66 -18.81 -13.58 -18.18
N LEU A 67 -19.26 -12.34 -18.35
CA LEU A 67 -19.83 -11.48 -17.30
C LEU A 67 -21.30 -11.81 -16.97
N VAL A 68 -21.79 -13.00 -17.33
CA VAL A 68 -23.17 -13.40 -17.00
C VAL A 68 -23.28 -13.69 -15.50
N GLU A 69 -23.71 -12.68 -14.76
CA GLU A 69 -24.19 -12.79 -13.38
C GLU A 69 -25.37 -13.78 -13.36
N ARG A 70 -25.19 -14.95 -12.74
CA ARG A 70 -26.35 -15.77 -12.35
C ARG A 70 -27.06 -15.02 -11.22
N ALA A 71 -28.07 -14.24 -11.58
CA ALA A 71 -29.09 -13.78 -10.65
C ALA A 71 -29.70 -15.02 -9.98
N GLY A 72 -29.37 -15.23 -8.71
CA GLY A 72 -30.06 -16.15 -7.80
C GLY A 72 -31.25 -15.47 -7.17
#